data_AF-A0A1A6FP05-F1
#
_entry.id   AF-A0A1A6FP05-F1
#
_cell.length_a   1.000
_cell.length_b   1.000
_cell.length_c   1.000
_cell.angle_alpha   90.00
_cell.angle_beta   90.00
_cell.angle_gamma   90.00
#
_symmetry.space_group_name_H-M   'P 1'
#
loop_
_entity.id
_entity.type
_entity.pdbx_description
1 polymer ?
#
loop_
_entity_poly.entity_id
_entity_poly.type
_entity_poly.pdbx_seq_one_letter_code
_entity_poly.pdbx_strand_id
1 'polypeptide(L)' 'MSSETIAAETPQAARAVLREIERALRGERARAGHWTYDLDRHIGLVVAYRAEQARAERISRRATRRGRASA' A
#
# COMPACT_ATOMS: atom_id res chain seq x y z
N MET A 1 -3.67 9.27 -7.98
CA MET A 1 -3.78 7.80 -8.07
C MET A 1 -5.18 7.48 -8.55
N SER A 2 -5.35 6.62 -9.57
CA SER A 2 -6.68 6.30 -10.12
C SER A 2 -7.37 5.17 -9.35
N SER A 3 -8.71 5.15 -9.36
CA SER A 3 -9.52 4.07 -8.75
C SER A 3 -9.21 2.71 -9.38
N GLU A 4 -9.01 2.69 -10.71
CA GLU A 4 -8.60 1.48 -11.45
C GLU A 4 -7.29 0.90 -10.94
N THR A 5 -6.30 1.74 -10.61
CA THR A 5 -5.02 1.28 -10.08
C THR A 5 -5.19 0.66 -8.69
N ILE A 6 -6.08 1.21 -7.86
CA ILE A 6 -6.36 0.68 -6.52
C ILE A 6 -7.04 -0.69 -6.64
N ALA A 7 -7.99 -0.83 -7.57
CA ALA A 7 -8.74 -2.07 -7.80
C ALA A 7 -7.92 -3.16 -8.53
N ALA A 8 -6.88 -2.78 -9.27
CA ALA A 8 -6.12 -3.71 -10.11
C ALA A 8 -5.35 -4.76 -9.28
N GLU A 9 -5.66 -6.04 -9.50
CA GLU A 9 -5.03 -7.19 -8.83
C GLU A 9 -3.69 -7.59 -9.49
N THR A 10 -2.80 -6.62 -9.68
CA THR A 10 -1.47 -6.82 -10.26
C THR A 10 -0.35 -6.44 -9.28
N PRO A 11 0.83 -7.09 -9.34
CA PRO A 11 1.96 -6.73 -8.49
C PRO A 11 2.39 -5.27 -8.63
N GLN A 12 2.30 -4.72 -9.84
CA GLN A 12 2.67 -3.33 -10.16
C GLN A 12 1.73 -2.33 -9.51
N ALA A 13 0.42 -2.61 -9.55
CA ALA A 13 -0.60 -1.79 -8.90
C ALA A 13 -0.42 -1.77 -7.39
N ALA A 14 -0.25 -2.94 -6.75
CA ALA A 14 -0.02 -3.02 -5.31
C ALA A 14 1.23 -2.25 -4.86
N ARG A 15 2.33 -2.35 -5.63
CA ARG A 15 3.55 -1.54 -5.38
C ARG A 15 3.31 -0.04 -5.53
N ALA A 16 2.47 0.38 -6.48
CA ALA A 16 2.14 1.80 -6.64
C ALA A 16 1.35 2.34 -5.44
N VAL A 17 0.37 1.58 -4.96
CA VAL A 17 -0.42 1.94 -3.77
C VAL A 17 0.49 2.03 -2.53
N LEU A 18 1.36 1.04 -2.31
CA LEU A 18 2.32 1.06 -1.20
C LEU A 18 3.19 2.32 -1.19
N ARG A 19 3.76 2.71 -2.34
CA ARG A 19 4.59 3.92 -2.44
C ARG A 19 3.85 5.20 -2.07
N GLU A 20 2.57 5.31 -2.44
CA GLU A 20 1.76 6.48 -2.08
C GLU A 20 1.45 6.52 -0.58
N ILE A 21 1.14 5.37 0.04
CA ILE A 21 0.92 5.28 1.49
C ILE A 21 2.21 5.64 2.25
N GLU A 22 3.36 5.12 1.80
CA GLU A 22 4.65 5.45 2.41
C GLU A 22 5.00 6.94 2.28
N ARG A 23 4.72 7.55 1.11
CA ARG A 23 4.90 8.99 0.89
C ARG A 23 4.04 9.79 1.86
N ALA A 24 2.77 9.40 2.03
CA ALA A 24 1.87 10.03 2.98
C ALA A 24 2.35 9.86 4.43
N LEU A 25 2.80 8.66 4.83
CA LEU A 25 3.37 8.40 6.16
C LEU A 25 4.60 9.27 6.44
N ARG A 26 5.52 9.39 5.48
CA ARG A 26 6.69 10.27 5.61
C ARG A 26 6.27 11.72 5.78
N GLY A 27 5.29 12.17 4.99
CA GLY A 27 4.73 13.51 5.10
C GLY A 27 4.10 13.77 6.46
N GLU A 28 3.34 12.82 7.00
CA GLU A 28 2.73 12.95 8.33
C GLU A 28 3.79 12.99 9.44
N ARG A 29 4.77 12.08 9.39
CA ARG A 29 5.87 12.03 10.36
C ARG A 29 6.74 13.28 10.35
N ALA A 30 6.92 13.91 9.18
CA ALA A 30 7.65 15.17 9.07
C ALA A 30 6.95 16.33 9.82
N ARG A 31 5.66 16.19 10.13
CA ARG A 31 4.89 17.18 10.91
C ARG A 31 4.91 16.90 12.41
N ALA A 32 5.61 15.86 12.89
CA ALA A 32 5.61 15.51 14.31
C ALA A 32 5.95 16.73 15.21
N GLY A 33 5.09 16.99 16.20
CA GLY A 33 5.21 18.16 17.08
C GLY A 33 4.68 19.48 16.50
N HIS A 34 4.21 19.49 15.26
CA HIS A 34 3.49 20.62 14.65
C HIS A 34 1.98 20.45 14.84
N TRP A 35 1.23 21.55 14.95
CA TRP A 35 -0.24 21.51 15.18
C TRP A 35 -1.04 20.85 14.05
N THR A 36 -0.43 20.69 12.86
CA THR A 36 -1.03 19.97 11.72
C THR A 36 -0.72 18.48 11.71
N TYR A 37 0.04 17.97 12.68
CA TYR A 37 0.17 16.53 12.88
C TYR A 37 -1.16 15.95 13.33
N ASP A 38 -1.60 14.91 12.65
CA ASP A 38 -2.84 14.23 12.97
C ASP A 38 -2.54 12.75 13.29
N LEU A 39 -2.80 12.37 14.55
CA LEU A 39 -2.56 11.01 15.05
C LEU A 39 -3.51 10.00 14.41
N ASP A 40 -4.78 10.35 14.20
CA ASP A 40 -5.77 9.46 13.60
C ASP A 40 -5.42 9.19 12.14
N ARG A 41 -4.99 10.24 11.44
CA ARG A 41 -4.45 10.12 10.08
C ARG A 41 -3.21 9.24 10.05
N HIS A 42 -2.28 9.39 10.99
CA HIS A 42 -1.10 8.55 11.09
C HIS A 42 -1.48 7.06 11.28
N ILE A 43 -2.38 6.77 12.23
CA ILE A 43 -2.87 5.42 12.50
C ILE A 43 -3.56 4.84 11.25
N GLY A 44 -4.43 5.60 10.61
CA GLY A 44 -5.12 5.20 9.39
C GLY A 44 -4.14 4.83 8.26
N LEU A 45 -3.08 5.61 8.09
CA LEU A 45 -2.02 5.32 7.12
C LEU A 45 -1.23 4.04 7.47
N VAL A 46 -0.94 3.80 8.75
CA VAL A 46 -0.27 2.56 9.21
C VAL A 46 -1.15 1.33 8.95
N VAL A 47 -2.45 1.43 9.24
CA VAL A 47 -3.42 0.35 8.97
C VAL A 47 -3.51 0.07 7.47
N ALA A 48 -3.65 1.12 6.65
CA ALA A 48 -3.69 0.99 5.20
C ALA A 48 -2.41 0.35 4.63
N TYR A 49 -1.23 0.75 5.13
CA TYR A 49 0.05 0.19 4.71
C TYR A 49 0.11 -1.33 4.94
N ARG A 50 -0.25 -1.77 6.16
CA ARG A 50 -0.25 -3.19 6.52
C ARG A 50 -1.25 -3.99 5.69
N ALA A 51 -2.44 -3.45 5.45
CA ALA A 51 -3.45 -4.08 4.61
C ALA A 51 -2.94 -4.26 3.18
N GLU A 52 -2.28 -3.23 2.62
CA GLU A 52 -1.74 -3.29 1.27
C GLU A 52 -0.54 -4.23 1.17
N GLN A 53 0.31 -4.33 2.19
CA GLN A 53 1.38 -5.34 2.24
C GLN A 53 0.82 -6.76 2.15
N ALA A 54 -0.18 -7.08 2.97
CA ALA A 54 -0.84 -8.39 2.95
C ALA A 54 -1.54 -8.68 1.60
N ARG A 55 -2.07 -7.65 0.94
CA ARG A 55 -2.62 -7.74 -0.41
C ARG A 55 -1.53 -8.02 -1.44
N ALA A 56 -0.42 -7.28 -1.43
CA ALA A 56 0.71 -7.47 -2.33
C ALA A 56 1.28 -8.88 -2.25
N GLU A 57 1.41 -9.44 -1.05
CA GLU A 57 1.82 -10.82 -0.83
C GLU A 57 0.85 -11.83 -1.45
N ARG A 58 -0.47 -11.66 -1.25
CA ARG A 58 -1.49 -12.51 -1.87
C ARG A 58 -1.38 -12.50 -3.39
N ILE A 59 -1.26 -11.31 -3.98
CA ILE A 59 -1.12 -11.14 -5.43
C ILE A 59 0.15 -11.84 -5.93
N SER A 60 1.28 -11.65 -5.24
CA SER A 60 2.55 -12.31 -5.57
C SER A 60 2.43 -13.83 -5.51
N ARG A 61 1.87 -14.38 -4.42
CA ARG A 61 1.63 -15.83 -4.27
C ARG A 61 0.75 -16.39 -5.39
N ARG A 62 -0.28 -15.64 -5.81
CA ARG A 62 -1.17 -16.05 -6.92
C ARG A 62 -0.44 -16.03 -8.26
N ALA A 63 0.39 -15.03 -8.53
CA ALA A 63 1.18 -14.93 -9.75
C ALA A 63 2.17 -16.09 -9.88
N THR A 64 2.91 -16.41 -8.79
CA THR A 64 3.84 -17.53 -8.76
C THR A 64 3.13 -18.87 -9.00
N ARG A 65 1.99 -19.10 -8.35
CA ARG A 65 1.18 -20.32 -8.56
C ARG A 65 0.72 -20.47 -10.00
N ARG A 66 0.26 -19.39 -10.64
CA ARG A 66 -0.17 -19.39 -12.04
C ARG A 66 0.98 -19.73 -12.98
N GLY A 67 2.17 -19.16 -12.76
CA GLY A 67 3.34 -19.46 -13.58
C GLY A 67 3.76 -20.95 -13.52
N ARG A 68 3.64 -21.58 -12.34
CA ARG A 68 3.96 -23.01 -12.16
C ARG A 68 2.94 -23.96 -12.79
N ALA A 69 1.67 -23.57 -12.92
CA ALA A 69 0.63 -24.39 -13.53
C ALA A 69 0.66 -24.37 -15.08
N SER A 70 1.43 -23.45 -15.66
CA SER A 70 1.58 -23.28 -17.11
C SER A 70 2.90 -23.83 -17.66
N ALA A 71 3.71 -24.46 -16.81
CA ALA A 71 4.99 -25.09 -17.14
C ALA A 71 4.88 -26.60 -16.94
#